data_AF-A0A8H3BM17-F1
#
_entry.id   AF-A0A8H3BM17-F1
#
_cell.length_a   1.000
_cell.length_b   1.000
_cell.length_c   1.000
_cell.angle_alpha   90.00
_cell.angle_beta   90.00
_cell.angle_gamma   90.00
#
_symmetry.space_group_name_H-M   'P 1'
#
loop_
_entity.id
_entity.type
_entity.pdbx_description
1 polymer ?
#
loop_
_entity_poly.entity_id
_entity_poly.type
_entity_poly.pdbx_seq_one_letter_code
_entity_poly.pdbx_strand_id
1 'polypeptide(L)'
;MDYSRGSIDSVSRPFRGQWEGEDKIVLGIDIGTTQSGVAFAFLQTGESQDIHRFTRWPGQEAAHQQGKVPTLARSNNAQAASFGAEALSPEVEEQAKENNWSLARYPKLNLHPEDMKAQHGLALGLLPPGILPRQIYSHFLGYLLKNTKSYFEDRIVDGKRIWQRYSPEMETTIAHPNGWDIREQRFLEM
;
A
#
# COMPACT_ATOMS: atom_id res chain seq x y z
N MET A 1 -28.32 35.22 -5.00
CA MET A 1 -28.44 33.74 -4.97
C MET A 1 -27.10 33.21 -4.51
N ASP A 2 -27.00 32.98 -3.21
CA ASP A 2 -25.79 32.44 -2.58
C ASP A 2 -25.73 30.93 -2.79
N TYR A 3 -24.65 30.45 -3.39
CA TYR A 3 -24.29 29.04 -3.35
C TYR A 3 -23.38 28.82 -2.15
N SER A 4 -23.97 28.49 -1.01
CA SER A 4 -23.23 27.97 0.14
C SER A 4 -22.52 26.68 -0.27
N ARG A 5 -21.19 26.72 -0.35
CA ARG A 5 -20.35 25.52 -0.40
C ARG A 5 -20.61 24.73 0.87
N GLY A 6 -21.27 23.59 0.74
CA GLY A 6 -21.39 22.63 1.83
C GLY A 6 -20.01 22.35 2.40
N SER A 7 -19.86 22.64 3.70
CA SER A 7 -18.74 22.15 4.49
C SER A 7 -18.67 20.65 4.28
N ILE A 8 -17.53 20.16 3.77
CA ILE A 8 -17.25 18.72 3.80
C ILE A 8 -17.19 18.37 5.28
N ASP A 9 -18.23 17.67 5.76
CA ASP A 9 -18.27 17.20 7.14
C ASP A 9 -16.97 16.47 7.45
N SER A 10 -16.29 16.96 8.49
CA SER A 10 -15.07 16.35 8.98
C SER A 10 -15.38 14.90 9.31
N VAL A 11 -14.57 13.98 8.78
CA VAL A 11 -14.66 12.56 9.11
C VAL A 11 -14.72 12.46 10.63
N SER A 12 -15.86 12.01 11.16
CA SER A 12 -16.06 11.87 12.60
C SER A 12 -14.87 11.10 13.17
N ARG A 13 -14.18 11.65 14.17
CA ARG A 13 -13.05 10.95 14.81
C ARG A 13 -13.51 9.51 15.10
N PRO A 14 -12.91 8.50 14.44
CA PRO A 14 -13.40 7.13 14.53
C PRO A 14 -13.23 6.57 15.95
N PHE A 15 -12.32 7.16 16.72
CA PHE A 15 -12.06 6.81 18.10
C PHE A 15 -12.56 7.89 19.05
N ARG A 16 -13.20 7.46 20.14
CA ARG A 16 -13.56 8.30 21.29
C ARG A 16 -12.89 7.70 22.52
N GLY A 17 -12.13 8.50 23.26
CA GLY A 17 -11.44 8.06 24.48
C GLY A 17 -10.02 7.54 24.26
N GLN A 18 -9.39 7.17 25.36
CA GLN A 18 -8.04 6.62 25.41
C GLN A 18 -8.05 5.13 25.02
N TRP A 19 -6.90 4.62 24.58
CA TRP A 19 -6.73 3.19 24.35
C TRP A 19 -6.61 2.43 25.68
N GLU A 20 -7.45 1.41 25.88
CA GLU A 20 -7.49 0.63 27.14
C GLU A 20 -6.79 -0.74 27.04
N GLY A 21 -6.42 -1.16 25.82
CA GLY A 21 -5.71 -2.43 25.61
C GLY A 21 -4.20 -2.32 25.80
N GLU A 22 -3.49 -3.39 25.47
CA GLU A 22 -2.03 -3.41 25.48
C GLU A 22 -1.46 -2.58 24.31
N ASP A 23 -0.25 -2.05 24.51
CA ASP A 23 0.47 -1.31 23.48
C ASP A 23 0.62 -2.14 22.19
N LYS A 24 0.20 -1.59 21.05
CA LYS A 24 0.36 -2.27 19.76
C LYS A 24 0.47 -1.34 18.57
N ILE A 25 1.08 -1.85 17.51
CA ILE A 25 1.09 -1.23 16.18
C ILE A 25 -0.03 -1.86 15.37
N VAL A 26 -0.87 -1.01 14.78
CA VAL A 26 -1.90 -1.42 13.81
C VAL A 26 -1.59 -0.79 12.46
N LEU A 27 -1.60 -1.60 11.41
CA LEU A 27 -1.33 -1.20 10.03
C LEU A 27 -2.57 -1.45 9.15
N GLY A 28 -3.06 -0.41 8.49
CA GLY A 28 -4.10 -0.49 7.47
C GLY A 28 -3.52 -0.31 6.08
N ILE A 29 -3.71 -1.29 5.20
CA ILE A 29 -3.21 -1.29 3.83
C ILE A 29 -4.38 -1.36 2.85
N ASP A 30 -4.45 -0.40 1.94
CA ASP A 30 -5.36 -0.45 0.79
C ASP A 30 -4.51 -0.64 -0.48
N ILE A 31 -4.58 -1.83 -1.09
CA ILE A 31 -3.91 -2.08 -2.38
C ILE A 31 -4.94 -1.94 -3.48
N GLY A 32 -5.05 -0.78 -4.12
CA GLY A 32 -5.94 -0.59 -5.25
C GLY A 32 -5.40 -1.18 -6.55
N THR A 33 -6.19 -1.06 -7.62
CA THR A 33 -5.73 -1.44 -8.97
C THR A 33 -4.73 -0.43 -9.52
N THR A 34 -4.93 0.85 -9.22
CA THR A 34 -4.16 1.98 -9.76
C THR A 34 -3.26 2.62 -8.72
N GLN A 35 -3.76 2.73 -7.49
CA GLN A 35 -3.15 3.46 -6.39
C GLN A 35 -3.34 2.66 -5.12
N SER A 36 -2.32 2.64 -4.27
CA SER A 36 -2.31 1.98 -2.97
C SER A 36 -2.03 2.99 -1.87
N GLY A 37 -2.52 2.77 -0.66
CA GLY A 37 -2.31 3.63 0.49
C GLY A 37 -2.03 2.82 1.75
N VAL A 38 -1.34 3.45 2.70
CA VAL A 38 -1.06 2.86 4.01
C VAL A 38 -1.37 3.88 5.08
N ALA A 39 -1.95 3.43 6.18
CA ALA A 39 -2.09 4.19 7.41
C ALA A 39 -1.67 3.30 8.58
N PHE A 40 -1.16 3.89 9.65
CA PHE A 40 -0.82 3.17 10.87
C PHE A 40 -1.30 3.93 12.10
N ALA A 41 -1.41 3.22 13.21
CA ALA A 41 -1.57 3.77 14.54
C ALA A 41 -0.63 3.03 15.49
N PHE A 42 0.00 3.77 16.40
CA PHE A 42 0.58 3.18 17.60
C PHE A 42 -0.43 3.42 18.73
N LEU A 43 -1.08 2.36 19.16
CA LEU A 43 -2.07 2.41 20.23
C LEU A 43 -1.31 2.18 21.54
N GLN A 44 -1.18 3.23 22.35
CA GLN A 44 -0.48 3.17 23.64
C GLN A 44 -1.50 3.21 24.78
N THR A 45 -1.37 2.33 25.78
CA THR A 45 -2.32 2.24 26.89
C THR A 45 -2.43 3.60 27.60
N GLY A 46 -3.65 4.11 27.73
CA GLY A 46 -3.94 5.40 28.34
C GLY A 46 -3.75 6.62 27.44
N GLU A 47 -3.35 6.45 26.18
CA GLU A 47 -3.13 7.56 25.23
C GLU A 47 -4.25 7.71 24.20
N SER A 48 -4.26 8.85 23.50
CA SER A 48 -5.18 9.07 22.39
C SER A 48 -4.88 8.16 21.19
N GLN A 49 -5.95 7.73 20.53
CA GLN A 49 -5.86 6.87 19.35
C GLN A 49 -5.72 7.74 18.09
N ASP A 50 -4.47 7.96 17.66
CA ASP A 50 -4.15 8.79 16.50
C ASP A 50 -3.79 7.94 15.27
N ILE A 51 -4.48 8.21 14.15
CA ILE A 51 -4.21 7.57 12.86
C ILE A 51 -3.26 8.43 12.06
N HIS A 52 -2.14 7.84 11.64
CA HIS A 52 -1.16 8.46 10.77
C HIS A 52 -1.29 7.88 9.36
N ARG A 53 -1.70 8.72 8.40
CA ARG A 53 -1.66 8.36 6.98
C ARG A 53 -0.24 8.50 6.46
N PHE A 54 0.22 7.52 5.70
CA PHE A 54 1.51 7.59 5.04
C PHE A 54 1.42 8.51 3.83
N THR A 55 2.23 9.58 3.82
CA THR A 55 2.17 10.62 2.78
C THR A 55 3.50 10.94 2.11
N ARG A 56 4.60 10.27 2.50
CA ARG A 56 5.95 10.50 1.97
C ARG A 56 6.43 9.30 1.16
N TRP A 57 5.79 9.11 0.00
CA TRP A 57 6.17 8.04 -0.93
C TRP A 57 7.45 8.43 -1.68
N PRO A 58 8.45 7.53 -1.77
CA PRO A 58 9.60 7.73 -2.62
C PRO A 58 9.21 8.01 -4.08
N GLY A 59 9.89 8.95 -4.73
CA GLY A 59 9.60 9.36 -6.10
C GLY A 59 8.33 10.21 -6.23
N GLN A 60 7.76 10.68 -5.12
CA GLN A 60 6.63 11.62 -5.08
C GLN A 60 6.87 12.83 -4.19
N GLU A 61 8.12 13.25 -4.06
CA GLU A 61 8.51 14.37 -3.20
C GLU A 61 7.77 15.64 -3.65
N ALA A 62 7.66 15.90 -4.95
CA ALA A 62 6.91 17.08 -5.44
C ALA A 62 5.38 16.98 -5.28
N ALA A 63 4.82 15.76 -5.13
CA ALA A 63 3.39 15.50 -5.05
C ALA A 63 2.90 15.35 -3.59
N HIS A 64 3.61 15.99 -2.65
CA HIS A 64 3.33 15.97 -1.22
C HIS A 64 1.82 15.90 -0.92
N GLN A 65 1.43 14.94 -0.06
CA GLN A 65 0.07 14.81 0.52
C GLN A 65 -0.98 13.99 -0.24
N GLN A 66 -0.68 13.34 -1.38
CA GLN A 66 -1.69 12.49 -2.03
C GLN A 66 -2.06 11.23 -1.23
N GLY A 67 -1.27 10.85 -0.23
CA GLY A 67 -1.55 9.72 0.68
C GLY A 67 -1.59 8.36 -0.03
N LYS A 68 -1.21 8.31 -1.31
CA LYS A 68 -1.30 7.15 -2.17
C LYS A 68 -0.09 7.05 -3.10
N VAL A 69 0.26 5.83 -3.46
CA VAL A 69 1.35 5.49 -4.38
C VAL A 69 0.83 4.62 -5.52
N PRO A 70 1.30 4.79 -6.77
CA PRO A 70 0.90 3.95 -7.88
C PRO A 70 1.12 2.47 -7.59
N THR A 71 0.16 1.63 -7.96
CA THR A 71 0.28 0.18 -7.86
C THR A 71 1.02 -0.36 -9.09
N LEU A 72 2.33 -0.10 -9.14
CA LEU A 72 3.20 -0.40 -10.28
C LEU A 72 4.46 -1.13 -9.83
N ALA A 73 4.99 -1.97 -10.73
CA ALA A 73 6.27 -2.63 -10.55
C ALA A 73 7.04 -2.66 -11.88
N ARG A 74 8.37 -2.45 -11.83
CA ARG A 74 9.28 -2.85 -12.89
C ARG A 74 10.07 -4.07 -12.45
N SER A 75 10.07 -5.10 -13.28
CA SER A 75 10.65 -6.40 -12.92
C SER A 75 11.12 -7.15 -14.16
N ASN A 76 12.17 -7.96 -14.00
CA ASN A 76 12.42 -9.12 -14.85
C ASN A 76 12.04 -10.39 -14.06
N ASN A 77 11.89 -11.50 -14.77
CA ASN A 77 11.36 -12.82 -14.35
C ASN A 77 11.94 -13.48 -13.07
N ALA A 78 12.75 -12.79 -12.28
CA ALA A 78 13.35 -13.28 -11.05
C ALA A 78 13.41 -12.25 -9.91
N GLN A 79 13.27 -10.95 -10.19
CA GLN A 79 13.37 -9.91 -9.17
C GLN A 79 12.57 -8.68 -9.58
N ALA A 80 11.74 -8.19 -8.67
CA ALA A 80 11.14 -6.87 -8.84
C ALA A 80 12.14 -5.81 -8.40
N ALA A 81 12.41 -4.87 -9.29
CA ALA A 81 13.51 -3.92 -9.15
C ALA A 81 13.06 -2.58 -8.61
N SER A 82 11.86 -2.14 -8.96
CA SER A 82 11.32 -0.87 -8.50
C SER A 82 9.80 -0.90 -8.44
N PHE A 83 9.25 -0.13 -7.50
CA PHE A 83 7.83 -0.10 -7.18
C PHE A 83 7.32 1.33 -7.05
N GLY A 84 6.01 1.47 -7.08
CA GLY A 84 5.40 2.75 -6.77
C GLY A 84 5.69 3.82 -7.82
N ALA A 85 5.95 5.04 -7.37
CA ALA A 85 6.32 6.14 -8.26
C ALA A 85 7.75 6.04 -8.77
N GLU A 86 8.66 5.46 -8.00
CA GLU A 86 10.05 5.22 -8.42
C GLU A 86 10.10 4.34 -9.68
N ALA A 87 9.13 3.42 -9.84
CA ALA A 87 8.99 2.59 -11.03
C ALA A 87 8.71 3.40 -12.32
N LEU A 88 8.51 4.72 -12.22
CA LEU A 88 8.34 5.64 -13.34
C LEU A 88 9.47 6.68 -13.44
N SER A 89 10.48 6.62 -12.57
CA SER A 89 11.58 7.58 -12.62
C SER A 89 12.42 7.38 -13.89
N PRO A 90 13.05 8.45 -14.42
CA PRO A 90 13.95 8.35 -15.58
C PRO A 90 15.11 7.39 -15.33
N GLU A 91 15.71 7.43 -14.13
CA GLU A 91 16.81 6.54 -13.75
C GLU A 91 16.39 5.07 -13.80
N VAL A 92 15.24 4.73 -13.23
CA VAL A 92 14.73 3.35 -13.26
C VAL A 92 14.32 2.97 -14.69
N GLU A 93 13.92 3.91 -15.54
CA GLU A 93 13.62 3.62 -16.95
C GLU A 93 14.87 3.26 -17.73
N GLU A 94 15.98 3.95 -17.49
CA GLU A 94 17.28 3.64 -18.07
C GLU A 94 17.75 2.25 -17.61
N GLN A 95 17.73 2.00 -16.30
CA GLN A 95 18.05 0.69 -15.74
C GLN A 95 17.13 -0.41 -16.29
N ALA A 96 15.86 -0.12 -16.54
CA ALA A 96 14.92 -1.08 -17.10
C ALA A 96 15.29 -1.49 -18.53
N LYS A 97 15.81 -0.57 -19.33
CA LYS A 97 16.29 -0.86 -20.70
C LYS A 97 17.52 -1.78 -20.64
N GLU A 98 18.46 -1.48 -19.75
CA GLU A 98 19.69 -2.27 -19.58
C GLU A 98 19.41 -3.68 -19.03
N ASN A 99 18.52 -3.78 -18.05
CA ASN A 99 18.24 -5.01 -17.32
C ASN A 99 17.02 -5.78 -17.84
N ASN A 100 16.45 -5.34 -18.97
CA ASN A 100 15.24 -5.89 -19.59
C ASN A 100 14.05 -5.98 -18.62
N TRP A 101 13.88 -4.97 -17.76
CA TRP A 101 12.72 -4.90 -16.88
C TRP A 101 11.51 -4.41 -17.64
N SER A 102 10.39 -5.10 -17.43
CA SER A 102 9.11 -4.73 -18.00
C SER A 102 8.23 -4.09 -16.94
N LEU A 103 7.42 -3.12 -17.37
CA LEU A 103 6.50 -2.40 -16.49
C LEU A 103 5.19 -3.21 -16.33
N ALA A 104 4.99 -3.77 -15.15
CA ALA A 104 3.73 -4.36 -14.75
C ALA A 104 2.77 -3.26 -14.27
N ARG A 105 1.74 -3.00 -15.07
CA ARG A 105 0.61 -2.14 -14.70
C ARG A 105 -0.56 -2.99 -14.24
N TYR A 106 -1.31 -2.49 -13.26
CA TYR A 106 -2.55 -3.11 -12.78
C TYR A 106 -2.37 -4.58 -12.33
N PRO A 107 -1.36 -4.90 -11.51
CA PRO A 107 -1.12 -6.29 -11.08
C PRO A 107 -2.35 -6.90 -10.38
N LYS A 108 -3.21 -6.07 -9.77
CA LYS A 108 -4.47 -6.48 -9.14
C LYS A 108 -5.45 -7.17 -10.08
N LEU A 109 -5.49 -6.77 -11.35
CA LEU A 109 -6.41 -7.35 -12.33
C LEU A 109 -6.02 -8.79 -12.70
N ASN A 110 -4.75 -9.16 -12.53
CA ASN A 110 -4.30 -10.53 -12.72
C ASN A 110 -4.81 -11.48 -11.63
N LEU A 111 -5.30 -10.94 -10.50
CA LEU A 111 -5.89 -11.69 -9.38
C LEU A 111 -7.41 -11.81 -9.47
N HIS A 112 -8.05 -11.16 -10.45
CA HIS A 112 -9.49 -11.29 -10.62
C HIS A 112 -9.86 -12.72 -11.04
N PRO A 113 -11.01 -13.26 -10.59
CA PRO A 113 -11.62 -14.45 -11.16
C PRO A 113 -11.74 -14.32 -12.69
N GLU A 114 -11.63 -15.44 -13.40
CA GLU A 114 -11.67 -15.47 -14.87
C GLU A 114 -12.97 -14.86 -15.42
N ASP A 115 -14.09 -15.03 -14.71
CA ASP A 115 -15.38 -14.47 -15.07
C ASP A 115 -15.36 -12.92 -15.04
N MET A 116 -14.68 -12.33 -14.05
CA MET A 116 -14.48 -10.88 -13.96
C MET A 116 -13.49 -10.36 -15.01
N LYS A 117 -12.46 -11.15 -15.35
CA LYS A 117 -11.51 -10.79 -16.42
C LYS A 117 -12.22 -10.74 -17.78
N ALA A 118 -13.07 -11.73 -18.07
CA ALA A 118 -13.84 -11.82 -19.29
C ALA A 118 -14.88 -10.69 -19.43
N GLN A 119 -15.56 -10.33 -18.33
CA GLN A 119 -16.61 -9.31 -18.33
C GLN A 119 -16.08 -7.88 -18.60
N HIS A 120 -14.85 -7.58 -18.19
CA HIS A 120 -14.31 -6.22 -18.31
C HIS A 120 -13.49 -5.97 -19.59
N GLY A 121 -13.39 -6.94 -20.51
CA GLY A 121 -12.67 -6.77 -21.77
C GLY A 121 -11.22 -6.29 -21.58
N LEU A 122 -10.63 -6.61 -20.42
CA LEU A 122 -9.32 -6.12 -20.04
C LEU A 122 -8.31 -6.84 -20.94
N ALA A 123 -7.73 -6.11 -21.89
CA ALA A 123 -6.39 -6.41 -22.38
C ALA A 123 -5.45 -6.22 -21.18
N LEU A 124 -5.48 -7.20 -20.26
CA LEU A 124 -4.64 -7.26 -19.07
C LEU A 124 -3.24 -6.91 -19.55
N GLY A 125 -2.62 -5.88 -18.96
CA GLY A 125 -1.19 -5.66 -19.16
C GLY A 125 -0.52 -6.95 -18.74
N LEU A 126 -0.15 -7.77 -19.74
CA LEU A 126 0.36 -9.11 -19.50
C LEU A 126 1.53 -8.94 -18.56
N LEU A 127 1.48 -9.65 -17.43
CA LEU A 127 2.68 -9.75 -16.63
C LEU A 127 3.80 -10.29 -17.54
N PRO A 128 5.02 -9.77 -17.38
CA PRO A 128 6.15 -10.28 -18.15
C PRO A 128 6.22 -11.81 -18.02
N PRO A 129 6.52 -12.54 -19.12
CA PRO A 129 6.41 -14.00 -19.13
C PRO A 129 7.24 -14.66 -18.03
N GLY A 130 6.62 -15.35 -17.07
CA GLY A 130 7.31 -16.03 -15.98
C GLY A 130 7.25 -15.32 -14.63
N ILE A 131 6.59 -14.16 -14.54
CA ILE A 131 6.32 -13.50 -13.25
C ILE A 131 4.98 -13.98 -12.69
N LEU A 132 5.01 -14.54 -11.49
CA LEU A 132 3.78 -14.89 -10.77
C LEU A 132 3.18 -13.62 -10.14
N PRO A 133 1.85 -13.38 -10.28
CA PRO A 133 1.17 -12.29 -9.58
C PRO A 133 1.48 -12.25 -8.07
N ARG A 134 1.60 -13.44 -7.46
CA ARG A 134 1.97 -13.65 -6.05
C ARG A 134 3.28 -12.96 -5.66
N GLN A 135 4.30 -13.10 -6.51
CA GLN A 135 5.62 -12.53 -6.24
C GLN A 135 5.60 -11.01 -6.32
N ILE A 136 4.93 -10.44 -7.32
CA ILE A 136 4.76 -8.97 -7.43
C ILE A 136 4.06 -8.43 -6.18
N TYR A 137 2.99 -9.10 -5.74
CA TYR A 137 2.24 -8.68 -4.56
C TYR A 137 3.06 -8.77 -3.28
N SER A 138 3.75 -9.88 -3.05
CA SER A 138 4.62 -10.05 -1.88
C SER A 138 5.73 -9.00 -1.84
N HIS A 139 6.42 -8.77 -2.96
CA HIS A 139 7.45 -7.74 -3.03
C HIS A 139 6.87 -6.32 -2.89
N PHE A 140 5.68 -6.06 -3.44
CA PHE A 140 5.02 -4.77 -3.30
C PHE A 140 4.57 -4.52 -1.85
N LEU A 141 4.04 -5.53 -1.16
CA LEU A 141 3.78 -5.46 0.28
C LEU A 141 5.05 -5.18 1.07
N GLY A 142 6.15 -5.85 0.73
CA GLY A 142 7.47 -5.57 1.31
C GLY A 142 7.92 -4.13 1.09
N TYR A 143 7.70 -3.58 -0.11
CA TYR A 143 7.94 -2.16 -0.42
C TYR A 143 7.08 -1.23 0.45
N LEU A 144 5.78 -1.49 0.58
CA LEU A 144 4.88 -0.69 1.43
C LEU A 144 5.33 -0.73 2.89
N LEU A 145 5.66 -1.91 3.42
CA LEU A 145 6.08 -2.09 4.80
C LEU A 145 7.43 -1.44 5.09
N LYS A 146 8.41 -1.59 4.19
CA LYS A 146 9.74 -0.95 4.31
C LYS A 146 9.61 0.56 4.43
N ASN A 147 8.82 1.17 3.55
CA ASN A 147 8.63 2.62 3.56
C ASN A 147 7.86 3.06 4.80
N THR A 148 6.79 2.34 5.16
CA THR A 148 5.99 2.61 6.37
C THR A 148 6.86 2.57 7.62
N LYS A 149 7.71 1.55 7.77
CA LYS A 149 8.68 1.46 8.86
C LYS A 149 9.54 2.72 8.96
N SER A 150 10.19 3.12 7.85
CA SER A 150 11.05 4.31 7.85
C SER A 150 10.29 5.55 8.31
N TYR A 151 9.07 5.75 7.81
CA TYR A 151 8.26 6.91 8.18
C TYR A 151 7.75 6.84 9.63
N PHE A 152 7.40 5.65 10.12
CA PHE A 152 7.03 5.43 11.51
C PHE A 152 8.18 5.81 12.44
N GLU A 153 9.38 5.29 12.14
CA GLU A 153 10.60 5.53 12.93
C GLU A 153 10.96 7.02 13.01
N ASP A 154 10.68 7.77 11.94
CA ASP A 154 10.91 9.23 11.88
C ASP A 154 9.81 10.05 12.55
N ARG A 155 8.55 9.56 12.54
CA ARG A 155 7.37 10.33 12.96
C ARG A 155 7.02 10.15 14.43
N ILE A 156 7.26 8.96 14.98
CA ILE A 156 6.91 8.60 16.36
C ILE A 156 8.12 8.83 17.26
N VAL A 157 7.91 9.46 18.42
CA VAL A 157 8.95 9.61 19.45
C VAL A 157 9.39 8.21 19.90
N ASP A 158 10.70 7.97 19.96
CA ASP A 158 11.27 6.62 20.15
C ASP A 158 10.86 5.58 19.07
N GLY A 159 10.46 6.04 17.88
CA GLY A 159 9.86 5.20 16.84
C GLY A 159 10.66 3.95 16.49
N LYS A 160 12.01 4.03 16.45
CA LYS A 160 12.88 2.86 16.24
C LYS A 160 12.72 1.78 17.32
N ARG A 161 12.74 2.20 18.59
CA ARG A 161 12.59 1.31 19.74
C ARG A 161 11.19 0.70 19.78
N ILE A 162 10.17 1.53 19.53
CA ILE A 162 8.77 1.10 19.49
C ILE A 162 8.54 0.11 18.36
N TRP A 163 9.00 0.42 17.14
CA TRP A 163 8.89 -0.49 16.00
C TRP A 163 9.55 -1.83 16.29
N GLN A 164 10.79 -1.84 16.78
CA GLN A 164 11.50 -3.08 17.13
C GLN A 164 10.73 -3.92 18.16
N ARG A 165 10.09 -3.29 19.15
CA ARG A 165 9.35 -3.97 20.20
C ARG A 165 8.00 -4.52 19.74
N TYR A 166 7.23 -3.75 18.98
CA TYR A 166 5.81 -4.05 18.70
C TYR A 166 5.55 -4.52 17.27
N SER A 167 6.50 -4.41 16.34
CA SER A 167 6.31 -4.93 14.96
C SER A 167 6.18 -6.45 14.84
N PRO A 168 6.76 -7.30 15.73
CA PRO A 168 6.55 -8.76 15.65
C PRO A 168 5.10 -9.18 15.88
N GLU A 169 4.33 -8.42 16.66
CA GLU A 169 2.93 -8.68 17.02
C GLU A 169 1.98 -7.65 16.40
N MET A 170 2.44 -6.94 15.36
CA MET A 170 1.63 -5.92 14.70
C MET A 170 0.39 -6.54 14.06
N GLU A 171 -0.76 -5.87 14.23
CA GLU A 171 -1.98 -6.24 13.54
C GLU A 171 -2.04 -5.55 12.18
N THR A 172 -2.15 -6.32 11.10
CA THR A 172 -2.28 -5.78 9.74
C THR A 172 -3.66 -6.07 9.18
N THR A 173 -4.34 -5.03 8.69
CA THR A 173 -5.61 -5.14 7.98
C THR A 173 -5.40 -4.74 6.51
N ILE A 174 -5.76 -5.62 5.58
CA ILE A 174 -5.65 -5.37 4.14
C ILE A 174 -7.06 -5.25 3.55
N ALA A 175 -7.35 -4.12 2.91
CA ALA A 175 -8.61 -3.93 2.18
C ALA A 175 -8.61 -4.73 0.87
N HIS A 176 -9.72 -5.41 0.59
CA HIS A 176 -9.94 -6.10 -0.68
C HIS A 176 -11.22 -5.58 -1.37
N PRO A 177 -11.35 -5.70 -2.70
CA PRO A 177 -12.56 -5.32 -3.41
C PRO A 177 -13.78 -6.13 -2.96
N ASN A 178 -14.96 -5.54 -3.08
CA ASN A 178 -16.22 -6.26 -3.01
C ASN A 178 -16.26 -7.29 -4.15
N GLY A 179 -16.57 -8.56 -3.82
CA GLY A 179 -16.60 -9.67 -4.79
C GLY A 179 -15.35 -10.55 -4.82
N TRP A 180 -14.35 -10.28 -3.98
CA TRP A 180 -13.28 -11.24 -3.68
C TRP A 180 -13.77 -12.25 -2.62
N ASP A 181 -13.66 -13.54 -2.92
CA ASP A 181 -14.09 -14.64 -2.06
C ASP A 181 -12.85 -15.27 -1.37
N ILE A 182 -13.03 -16.38 -0.66
CA ILE A 182 -12.00 -17.03 0.17
C ILE A 182 -10.68 -17.27 -0.59
N ARG A 183 -10.72 -17.55 -1.90
CA ARG A 183 -9.52 -17.81 -2.70
C ARG A 183 -8.63 -16.58 -2.81
N GLU A 184 -9.22 -15.43 -3.10
CA GLU A 184 -8.49 -14.18 -3.24
C GLU A 184 -8.09 -13.61 -1.88
N GLN A 185 -8.88 -13.85 -0.82
CA GLN A 185 -8.50 -13.52 0.56
C GLN A 185 -7.26 -14.31 1.00
N ARG A 186 -7.24 -15.64 0.81
CA ARG A 186 -6.06 -16.48 1.07
C ARG A 186 -4.84 -16.10 0.22
N PHE A 187 -5.06 -15.47 -0.92
CA PHE A 187 -3.96 -14.93 -1.71
C PHE A 187 -3.31 -13.74 -1.00
N LEU A 188 -4.01 -12.96 -0.18
CA LEU A 188 -3.45 -11.82 0.55
C LEU A 188 -2.82 -12.20 1.90
N GLU A 189 -3.19 -13.35 2.49
CA GLU A 189 -2.67 -13.88 3.77
C GLU A 189 -1.25 -14.48 3.69
N MET A 190 -0.44 -14.11 2.70
CA MET A 190 0.84 -14.76 2.38
C MET A 190 1.94 -14.56 3.39
#